data_AF-A0A2E3PR17-F1
#
_entry.id   AF-A0A2E3PR17-F1
#
_cell.length_a   1.000
_cell.length_b   1.000
_cell.length_c   1.000
_cell.angle_alpha   90.00
_cell.angle_beta   90.00
_cell.angle_gamma   90.00
#
_symmetry.space_group_name_H-M   'P 1'
#
loop_
_entity.id
_entity.type
_entity.pdbx_description
1 polymer ?
#
loop_
_entity_poly.entity_id
_entity_poly.type
_entity_poly.pdbx_seq_one_letter_code
_entity_poly.pdbx_strand_id
1 'polypeptide(L)'
;MTPGVTTISMADKAAAAWGEAPDWIRELALLADREGLSSAGVRIGYSAATTSQVINAKYRGDLGRVEERVRGALMGLSVACPVLGDLSRDLCLDWQAKGYAPTSAHRVRMFRACRSGCPHSRIKGGDDAL
;
A
#
# COMPACT_ATOMS: atom_id res chain seq x y z
N MET A 1 -30.12 13.22 27.24
CA MET A 1 -28.79 12.71 27.59
C MET A 1 -28.58 11.45 26.76
N THR A 2 -28.09 11.59 25.53
CA THR A 2 -27.92 10.46 24.61
C THR A 2 -26.73 9.65 25.12
N PRO A 3 -26.87 8.34 25.41
CA PRO A 3 -25.74 7.53 25.82
C PRO A 3 -24.73 7.51 24.65
N GLY A 4 -23.49 7.94 24.94
CA GLY A 4 -22.39 7.91 23.98
C GLY A 4 -22.15 6.46 23.57
N VAL A 5 -22.34 6.17 22.28
CA VAL A 5 -21.94 4.90 21.68
C VAL A 5 -20.42 4.81 21.78
N THR A 6 -19.92 3.89 22.58
CA THR A 6 -18.49 3.53 22.60
C THR A 6 -18.18 2.77 21.32
N THR A 7 -17.91 3.50 20.23
CA THR A 7 -17.46 2.89 18.98
C THR A 7 -16.09 2.26 19.21
N ILE A 8 -16.01 0.93 19.11
CA ILE A 8 -14.75 0.18 19.15
C ILE A 8 -13.79 0.75 18.09
N SER A 9 -12.57 1.11 18.52
CA SER A 9 -11.54 1.68 17.66
C SER A 9 -11.08 0.67 16.60
N MET A 10 -10.43 1.15 15.54
CA MET A 10 -9.83 0.29 14.53
C MET A 10 -8.65 -0.48 15.10
N ALA A 11 -7.87 0.12 16.02
CA ALA A 11 -6.79 -0.57 16.73
C ALA A 11 -7.32 -1.76 17.56
N ASP A 12 -8.44 -1.57 18.28
CA ASP A 12 -9.07 -2.66 19.05
C ASP A 12 -9.62 -3.75 18.14
N LYS A 13 -10.23 -3.38 17.00
CA LYS A 13 -10.69 -4.35 16.00
C LYS A 13 -9.53 -5.15 15.40
N ALA A 14 -8.40 -4.50 15.13
CA ALA A 14 -7.20 -5.18 14.67
C ALA A 14 -6.69 -6.17 15.71
N ALA A 15 -6.57 -5.75 16.98
CA ALA A 15 -6.14 -6.63 18.07
C ALA A 15 -7.09 -7.83 18.24
N ALA A 16 -8.40 -7.62 18.19
CA ALA A 16 -9.39 -8.68 18.29
C ALA A 16 -9.36 -9.67 17.11
N ALA A 17 -9.11 -9.17 15.88
CA ALA A 17 -9.14 -9.98 14.68
C ALA A 17 -7.85 -10.79 14.45
N TRP A 18 -6.69 -10.21 14.77
CA TRP A 18 -5.39 -10.82 14.53
C TRP A 18 -4.80 -11.50 15.78
N GLY A 19 -5.31 -11.18 16.98
CA GLY A 19 -4.66 -11.53 18.23
C GLY A 19 -3.39 -10.70 18.40
N GLU A 20 -2.26 -11.23 17.92
CA GLU A 20 -1.02 -10.49 17.80
C GLU A 20 -0.95 -9.81 16.42
N ALA A 21 -1.54 -8.61 16.33
CA ALA A 21 -1.56 -7.85 15.08
C ALA A 21 -0.13 -7.46 14.64
N PRO A 22 0.24 -7.71 13.36
CA PRO A 22 1.49 -7.21 12.79
C PRO A 22 1.64 -5.70 12.98
N ASP A 23 2.88 -5.23 13.10
CA ASP A 23 3.24 -3.82 13.28
C ASP A 23 2.58 -2.91 12.21
N TRP A 24 2.61 -3.32 10.95
CA TRP A 24 2.02 -2.57 9.85
C TRP A 24 0.48 -2.52 9.91
N ILE A 25 -0.18 -3.58 10.40
CA ILE A 25 -1.63 -3.58 10.64
C ILE A 25 -1.98 -2.58 11.74
N ARG A 26 -1.18 -2.55 12.81
CA ARG A 26 -1.37 -1.60 13.92
C ARG A 26 -1.22 -0.17 13.44
N GLU A 27 -0.19 0.14 12.65
CA GLU A 27 0.00 1.49 12.11
C GLU A 27 -1.16 1.91 11.20
N LEU A 28 -1.63 1.00 10.34
CA LEU A 28 -2.79 1.26 9.49
C LEU A 28 -4.07 1.50 10.30
N ALA A 29 -4.29 0.74 11.37
CA ALA A 29 -5.43 0.90 12.25
C ALA A 29 -5.38 2.23 13.03
N LEU A 30 -4.22 2.59 13.57
CA LEU A 30 -4.00 3.88 14.25
C LEU A 30 -4.21 5.07 13.30
N LEU A 31 -3.75 4.96 12.05
CA LEU A 31 -4.05 5.96 11.03
C LEU A 31 -5.56 6.06 10.75
N ALA A 32 -6.25 4.92 10.63
CA ALA A 32 -7.69 4.90 10.40
C ALA A 32 -8.48 5.48 11.58
N ASP A 33 -8.00 5.34 12.82
CA ASP A 33 -8.59 5.99 13.99
C ASP A 33 -8.37 7.51 13.97
N ARG A 34 -7.21 7.98 13.50
CA ARG A 34 -6.89 9.42 13.41
C ARG A 34 -7.59 10.13 12.25
N GLU A 35 -7.63 9.52 11.07
CA GLU A 35 -8.00 10.17 9.80
C GLU A 35 -9.23 9.55 9.11
N GLY A 36 -9.73 8.43 9.62
CA GLY A 36 -10.81 7.66 9.02
C GLY A 36 -10.34 6.64 7.98
N LEU A 37 -11.16 5.60 7.77
CA LEU A 37 -10.86 4.49 6.83
C LEU A 37 -10.65 4.95 5.39
N SER A 38 -11.40 5.96 4.93
CA SER A 38 -11.27 6.50 3.57
C SER A 38 -9.93 7.16 3.35
N SER A 39 -9.52 8.07 4.26
CA SER A 39 -8.23 8.76 4.20
C SER A 39 -7.08 7.75 4.32
N ALA A 40 -7.17 6.82 5.27
CA ALA A 40 -6.18 5.76 5.44
C ALA A 40 -6.03 4.90 4.17
N GLY A 41 -7.15 4.51 3.54
CA GLY A 41 -7.14 3.76 2.29
C GLY A 41 -6.47 4.53 1.15
N VAL A 42 -6.81 5.81 0.96
CA VAL A 42 -6.20 6.66 -0.07
C VAL A 42 -4.67 6.71 0.10
N ARG A 43 -4.16 6.85 1.34
CA ARG A 43 -2.72 6.92 1.60
C ARG A 43 -1.94 5.66 1.21
N ILE A 44 -2.57 4.49 1.24
CA ILE A 44 -1.95 3.22 0.82
C ILE A 44 -2.39 2.75 -0.58
N GLY A 45 -3.21 3.55 -1.27
CA GLY A 45 -3.73 3.25 -2.61
C GLY A 45 -4.80 2.14 -2.64
N TYR A 46 -5.64 2.05 -1.61
CA TYR A 46 -6.75 1.09 -1.49
C TYR A 46 -8.08 1.76 -1.11
N SER A 47 -9.19 1.05 -1.31
CA SER A 47 -10.51 1.55 -0.91
C SER A 47 -10.73 1.47 0.61
N ALA A 48 -11.61 2.30 1.16
CA ALA A 48 -12.00 2.23 2.58
C ALA A 48 -12.51 0.84 2.98
N ALA A 49 -13.25 0.17 2.09
CA ALA A 49 -13.75 -1.19 2.30
C ALA A 49 -12.61 -2.21 2.38
N THR A 50 -11.62 -2.11 1.48
CA THR A 50 -10.43 -2.96 1.52
C THR A 50 -9.62 -2.73 2.79
N THR A 51 -9.38 -1.47 3.16
CA THR A 51 -8.68 -1.11 4.40
C THR A 51 -9.37 -1.72 5.62
N SER A 52 -10.71 -1.62 5.70
CA SER A 52 -11.48 -2.24 6.76
C SER A 52 -11.34 -3.76 6.77
N GLN A 53 -11.43 -4.42 5.61
CA GLN A 53 -11.25 -5.87 5.52
C GLN A 53 -9.85 -6.32 5.97
N VAL A 54 -8.81 -5.54 5.65
CA VAL A 54 -7.43 -5.80 6.08
C VAL A 54 -7.31 -5.68 7.60
N ILE A 55 -7.79 -4.58 8.18
CA ILE A 55 -7.79 -4.36 9.64
C ILE A 55 -8.52 -5.50 10.37
N ASN A 56 -9.64 -5.98 9.81
CA ASN A 56 -10.45 -7.04 10.41
C ASN A 56 -10.02 -8.48 10.02
N ALA A 57 -8.82 -8.68 9.46
CA ALA A 57 -8.30 -9.99 9.04
C ALA A 57 -9.22 -10.77 8.08
N LYS A 58 -10.04 -10.06 7.29
CA LYS A 58 -11.03 -10.61 6.35
C LYS A 58 -10.63 -10.47 4.88
N TYR A 59 -9.58 -9.71 4.59
CA TYR A 59 -9.11 -9.51 3.22
C TYR A 59 -8.50 -10.79 2.66
N ARG A 60 -8.99 -11.22 1.48
CA ARG A 60 -8.56 -12.46 0.81
C ARG A 60 -7.62 -12.23 -0.38
N GLY A 61 -7.21 -10.98 -0.61
CA GLY A 61 -6.27 -10.64 -1.67
C GLY A 61 -4.80 -10.81 -1.25
N ASP A 62 -3.90 -10.20 -2.00
CA ASP A 62 -2.46 -10.20 -1.71
C ASP A 62 -2.15 -9.28 -0.52
N LEU A 63 -2.14 -9.84 0.69
CA LEU A 63 -1.77 -9.13 1.92
C LEU A 63 -0.32 -8.64 1.89
N GLY A 64 0.60 -9.35 1.22
CA GLY A 64 1.99 -8.91 1.10
C GLY A 64 2.11 -7.61 0.30
N ARG A 65 1.28 -7.44 -0.73
CA ARG A 65 1.20 -6.17 -1.47
C ARG A 65 0.63 -5.04 -0.60
N VAL A 66 -0.35 -5.33 0.25
CA VAL A 66 -0.90 -4.33 1.19
C VAL A 66 0.17 -3.94 2.20
N GLU A 67 0.88 -4.91 2.76
CA GLU A 67 1.98 -4.68 3.71
C GLU A 67 3.05 -3.77 3.09
N GLU A 68 3.53 -4.06 1.88
CA GLU A 68 4.54 -3.21 1.22
C GLU A 68 4.06 -1.78 0.97
N ARG A 69 2.77 -1.60 0.67
CA ARG A 69 2.14 -0.29 0.53
C ARG A 69 2.08 0.45 1.87
N VAL A 70 1.65 -0.22 2.93
CA VAL A 70 1.57 0.35 4.28
C VAL A 70 2.96 0.72 4.78
N ARG A 71 3.93 -0.19 4.65
CA ARG A 71 5.30 0.06 5.08
C ARG A 71 5.94 1.21 4.29
N GLY A 72 5.69 1.30 2.99
CA GLY A 72 6.18 2.40 2.16
C GLY A 72 5.56 3.75 2.54
N ALA A 73 4.23 3.80 2.60
CA ALA A 73 3.50 5.05 2.79
C ALA A 73 3.54 5.56 4.23
N LEU A 74 3.57 4.68 5.23
CA LEU A 74 3.38 5.03 6.65
C LEU A 74 4.61 4.79 7.53
N MET A 75 5.45 3.81 7.18
CA MET A 75 6.55 3.35 8.05
C MET A 75 7.95 3.68 7.50
N GLY A 76 8.03 4.44 6.40
CA GLY A 76 9.30 4.90 5.84
C GLY A 76 10.11 3.84 5.10
N LEU A 77 9.50 2.72 4.68
CA LEU A 77 10.20 1.73 3.86
C LEU A 77 10.52 2.33 2.48
N SER A 78 11.80 2.45 2.16
CA SER A 78 12.29 2.89 0.86
C SER A 78 13.09 1.80 0.14
N VAL A 79 13.29 2.01 -1.16
CA VAL A 79 14.07 1.15 -2.05
C VAL A 79 15.00 2.01 -2.90
N ALA A 80 16.16 1.45 -3.25
CA ALA A 80 17.11 2.08 -4.17
C ALA A 80 16.64 1.87 -5.62
N CYS A 81 15.81 2.77 -6.12
CA CYS A 81 15.37 2.79 -7.51
C CYS A 81 16.58 3.07 -8.44
N PRO A 82 16.84 2.21 -9.45
CA PRO A 82 17.95 2.44 -10.40
C PRO A 82 17.85 3.73 -11.22
N VAL A 83 16.67 4.37 -11.26
CA VAL A 83 16.42 5.60 -12.03
C VAL A 83 16.27 6.82 -11.12
N LEU A 84 15.57 6.68 -9.99
CA LEU A 84 15.20 7.80 -9.11
C LEU A 84 16.03 7.88 -7.83
N GLY A 85 16.88 6.89 -7.55
CA GLY A 85 17.59 6.79 -6.27
C GLY A 85 16.66 6.31 -5.15
N ASP A 86 16.76 6.91 -3.97
CA ASP A 86 15.91 6.54 -2.83
C ASP A 86 14.44 6.88 -3.11
N LEU A 87 13.57 5.87 -3.03
CA LEU A 87 12.15 5.99 -3.37
C LEU A 87 11.32 5.17 -2.38
N SER A 88 10.25 5.75 -1.84
CA SER A 88 9.34 5.00 -0.96
C SER A 88 8.73 3.79 -1.69
N ARG A 89 8.51 2.70 -0.95
CA ARG A 89 8.08 1.43 -1.55
C ARG A 89 6.71 1.54 -2.23
N ASP A 90 5.81 2.34 -1.68
CA ASP A 90 4.48 2.61 -2.25
C ASP A 90 4.59 3.32 -3.62
N LEU A 91 5.41 4.36 -3.73
CA LEU A 91 5.67 5.05 -4.99
C LEU A 91 6.36 4.13 -6.01
N CYS A 92 7.27 3.26 -5.56
CA CYS A 92 7.88 2.23 -6.41
C CYS A 92 6.80 1.33 -7.04
N LEU A 93 5.84 0.86 -6.25
CA LEU A 93 4.72 0.03 -6.72
C LEU A 93 3.79 0.80 -7.66
N ASP A 94 3.57 2.09 -7.43
CA ASP A 94 2.78 2.95 -8.32
C ASP A 94 3.47 3.15 -9.68
N TRP A 95 4.79 3.31 -9.70
CA TRP A 95 5.56 3.36 -10.93
C TRP A 95 5.47 2.06 -11.73
N GLN A 96 5.52 0.92 -11.05
CA GLN A 96 5.37 -0.40 -11.70
C GLN A 96 3.96 -0.63 -12.26
N ALA A 97 2.92 -0.18 -11.55
CA ALA A 97 1.52 -0.34 -11.95
C ALA A 97 1.13 0.54 -13.16
N LYS A 98 1.87 1.62 -13.43
CA LYS A 98 1.58 2.50 -14.56
C LYS A 98 1.86 1.79 -15.89
N GLY A 99 0.88 1.85 -16.80
CA GLY A 99 1.03 1.41 -18.19
C GLY A 99 1.97 2.32 -19.01
N TYR A 100 2.31 1.85 -20.21
CA TYR A 100 3.13 2.60 -21.16
C TYR A 100 2.39 3.87 -21.58
N ALA A 101 3.08 5.01 -21.52
CA ALA A 101 2.56 6.28 -21.99
C ALA A 101 3.74 7.16 -22.44
N PRO A 102 3.90 7.43 -23.75
CA PRO A 102 5.00 8.23 -24.27
C PRO A 102 4.76 9.74 -24.11
N THR A 103 4.14 10.16 -23.00
CA THR A 103 3.87 11.58 -22.71
C THR A 103 5.11 12.35 -22.25
N SER A 104 6.16 11.65 -21.82
CA SER A 104 7.47 12.24 -21.55
C SER A 104 8.60 11.21 -21.61
N ALA A 105 9.82 11.66 -21.90
CA ALA A 105 11.02 10.82 -21.86
C ALA A 105 11.22 10.16 -20.48
N HIS A 106 10.86 10.86 -19.41
CA HIS A 106 10.93 10.33 -18.04
C HIS A 106 9.96 9.16 -17.83
N ARG A 107 8.71 9.27 -18.28
CA ARG A 107 7.70 8.19 -18.19
C ARG A 107 8.16 6.95 -18.97
N VAL A 108 8.69 7.13 -20.17
CA VAL A 108 9.23 6.03 -21.00
C VAL A 108 10.42 5.35 -20.31
N ARG A 109 11.36 6.14 -19.77
CA ARG A 109 12.53 5.63 -19.05
C ARG A 109 12.13 4.81 -17.82
N MET A 110 11.22 5.33 -16.99
CA MET A 110 10.70 4.63 -15.82
C MET A 110 9.99 3.33 -16.19
N PHE A 111 9.10 3.38 -17.19
CA PHE A 111 8.37 2.20 -17.65
C PHE A 111 9.31 1.06 -18.06
N ARG A 112 10.36 1.38 -18.83
CA ARG A 112 11.38 0.43 -19.26
C ARG A 112 12.18 -0.10 -18.08
N ALA A 113 12.69 0.78 -17.22
CA ALA A 113 13.50 0.38 -16.07
C ALA A 113 12.77 -0.60 -15.14
N CYS A 114 11.48 -0.39 -14.87
CA CYS A 114 10.68 -1.31 -14.06
C CYS A 114 10.54 -2.71 -14.70
N ARG A 115 10.70 -2.85 -16.02
CA ARG A 115 10.49 -4.09 -16.78
C ARG A 115 11.80 -4.70 -17.32
N SER A 116 12.92 -4.01 -17.18
CA SER A 116 14.24 -4.42 -17.67
C SER A 116 15.17 -4.84 -16.53
N GLY A 117 14.74 -5.80 -15.71
CA GLY A 117 15.59 -6.37 -14.65
C GLY A 117 15.70 -5.56 -13.36
N CYS A 118 14.71 -4.70 -13.05
CA CYS A 118 14.69 -4.00 -11.76
C CYS A 118 14.55 -5.02 -10.60
N PRO A 119 15.46 -5.01 -9.61
CA PRO A 119 15.46 -5.99 -8.50
C PRO A 119 14.26 -5.83 -7.56
N HIS A 120 13.60 -4.68 -7.61
CA HIS A 120 12.43 -4.36 -6.81
C HIS A 120 11.11 -4.55 -7.56
N SER A 121 11.18 -4.98 -8.83
CA SER A 121 10.00 -5.15 -9.68
C SER A 121 9.20 -6.39 -9.30
N ARG A 122 7.89 -6.21 -9.14
CA ARG A 122 6.91 -7.30 -8.98
C ARG A 122 6.25 -7.69 -10.30
N ILE A 123 6.63 -7.06 -11.40
CA ILE A 123 6.13 -7.40 -12.73
C ILE A 123 6.82 -8.71 -13.11
N LYS A 124 6.11 -9.85 -13.04
CA LYS A 124 6.61 -11.08 -13.65
C LYS A 124 6.91 -10.78 -15.11
N GLY A 125 8.11 -11.14 -15.58
CA GLY A 125 8.50 -10.99 -16.98
C GLY A 125 7.47 -11.68 -17.86
N GLY A 126 6.54 -10.89 -18.37
CA GLY A 126 5.46 -11.31 -19.24
C GLY A 126 5.50 -10.35 -20.40
N ASP A 127 6.05 -10.86 -21.50
CA ASP A 127 5.73 -10.44 -22.86
C ASP A 127 4.30 -9.95 -22.94
N ASP A 128 4.10 -8.65 -23.14
CA ASP A 128 2.89 -8.11 -23.73
C ASP A 128 3.27 -6.81 -24.44
N ALA A 129 3.68 -7.04 -25.69
CA ALA A 129 3.42 -6.23 -26.88
C ALA A 129 3.93 -4.76 -26.94
N LEU A 130 4.86 -4.60 -27.88
CA LEU A 130 5.06 -3.47 -28.79
C LEU A 130 3.89 -2.47 -28.90
#